data_AF-A0A0D0D380-F1
#
_entry.id   AF-A0A0D0D380-F1
#
_cell.length_a   1.000
_cell.length_b   1.000
_cell.length_c   1.000
_cell.angle_alpha   90.00
_cell.angle_beta   90.00
_cell.angle_gamma   90.00
#
_symmetry.space_group_name_H-M   'P 1'
#
loop_
_entity.id
_entity.type
_entity.pdbx_description
1 polymer ?
#
loop_
_entity_poly.entity_id
_entity_poly.type
_entity_poly.pdbx_seq_one_letter_code
_entity_poly.pdbx_strand_id
1 'polypeptide(L)'
;MPFAKISNLVALLLFTSLAVLAVNFILVHGQVSGFFAGLNAQCPSLSLGDTTPYRLFYTGIHSIDETLCGIVAMFHSSFDPSVSQFLTYFLISGLPVMAHVYLESYRPNKPIVLALPVIFVQAMQFLSFGVTFSVYWMLFVVSGAAQSAPLGRQSMITIAHAQAVLFGIFISIILTGCLMVLQDPYITAIWQVFPAVVSIASLLHLFIRPASRYPDSGFSVIRGSYIASFIVISSLHISILTSNSLDELKSLFLPSIHVLPSSAPLERHSLNLLQWDAVFGFSSSLLGTLWFGRNTKEIVALFAWSIFGSVLAGPGAAFAASALWRESCLHAGTKNGKSE
;
A
#
# COMPACT_ATOMS: atom_id res chain seq x y z
N MET A 1 -21.75 6.28 23.56
CA MET A 1 -20.35 6.17 24.00
C MET A 1 -19.84 4.73 24.30
N PRO A 2 -20.61 3.73 24.76
CA PRO A 2 -20.04 2.39 25.02
C PRO A 2 -19.63 1.61 23.76
N PHE A 3 -20.33 1.81 22.63
CA PHE A 3 -20.03 1.12 21.36
C PHE A 3 -18.65 1.47 20.77
N ALA A 4 -18.17 2.70 20.97
CA ALA A 4 -16.84 3.11 20.50
C ALA A 4 -15.72 2.30 21.19
N LYS A 5 -15.92 1.88 22.45
CA LYS A 5 -14.93 1.10 23.20
C LYS A 5 -14.83 -0.35 22.68
N ILE A 6 -15.97 -0.99 22.38
CA ILE A 6 -15.99 -2.37 21.85
C ILE A 6 -15.41 -2.39 20.42
N SER A 7 -15.82 -1.44 19.58
CA SER A 7 -15.30 -1.27 18.22
C SER A 7 -13.78 -1.14 18.20
N ASN A 8 -13.23 -0.30 19.08
CA ASN A 8 -11.79 -0.11 19.20
C ASN A 8 -11.06 -1.36 19.71
N LEU A 9 -11.67 -2.10 20.67
CA LEU A 9 -11.11 -3.36 21.15
C LEU A 9 -11.03 -4.40 20.03
N VAL A 10 -12.09 -4.52 19.22
CA VAL A 10 -12.10 -5.43 18.05
C VAL A 10 -11.01 -5.05 17.07
N ALA A 11 -10.85 -3.76 16.76
CA ALA A 11 -9.81 -3.27 15.87
C ALA A 11 -8.39 -3.57 16.41
N LEU A 12 -8.15 -3.30 17.70
CA LEU A 12 -6.87 -3.60 18.36
C LEU A 12 -6.52 -5.09 18.26
N LEU A 13 -7.45 -5.97 18.62
CA LEU A 13 -7.25 -7.41 18.57
C LEU A 13 -7.02 -7.91 17.14
N LEU A 14 -7.86 -7.48 16.20
CA LEU A 14 -7.79 -7.90 14.80
C LEU A 14 -6.47 -7.48 14.16
N PHE A 15 -6.15 -6.19 14.17
CA PHE A 15 -5.01 -5.66 13.44
C PHE A 15 -3.67 -5.97 14.12
N THR A 16 -3.64 -6.12 15.45
CA THR A 16 -2.43 -6.62 16.13
C THR A 16 -2.19 -8.08 15.76
N SER A 17 -3.24 -8.90 15.71
CA SER A 17 -3.11 -10.30 15.28
C SER A 17 -2.62 -10.39 13.83
N LEU A 18 -3.16 -9.58 12.93
CA LEU A 18 -2.70 -9.50 11.54
C LEU A 18 -1.23 -9.04 11.44
N ALA A 19 -0.81 -8.05 12.22
CA ALA A 19 0.57 -7.60 12.24
C ALA A 19 1.53 -8.70 12.74
N VAL A 20 1.18 -9.41 13.81
CA VAL A 20 1.97 -10.53 14.36
C VAL A 20 2.06 -11.67 13.34
N LEU A 21 0.94 -12.03 12.71
CA LEU A 21 0.92 -13.05 11.66
C LEU A 21 1.75 -12.63 10.44
N ALA A 22 1.66 -11.37 10.02
CA ALA A 22 2.47 -10.83 8.94
C ALA A 22 3.97 -10.92 9.27
N VAL A 23 4.40 -10.54 10.48
CA VAL A 23 5.79 -10.72 10.93
C VAL A 23 6.21 -12.20 10.86
N ASN A 24 5.36 -13.12 11.29
CA ASN A 24 5.67 -14.55 11.24
C ASN A 24 5.84 -15.05 9.78
N PHE A 25 4.87 -14.80 8.91
CA PHE A 25 4.87 -15.34 7.55
C PHE A 25 5.83 -14.61 6.58
N ILE A 26 6.17 -13.36 6.86
CA ILE A 26 7.07 -12.56 6.01
C ILE A 26 8.50 -12.67 6.54
N LEU A 27 8.73 -12.27 7.80
CA LEU A 27 10.08 -12.15 8.35
C LEU A 27 10.58 -13.48 8.92
N VAL A 28 9.78 -14.17 9.74
CA VAL A 28 10.26 -15.43 10.36
C VAL A 28 10.41 -16.52 9.31
N HIS A 29 9.43 -16.70 8.42
CA HIS A 29 9.56 -17.67 7.32
C HIS A 29 10.73 -17.33 6.38
N GLY A 30 10.95 -16.05 6.04
CA GLY A 30 12.10 -15.64 5.23
C GLY A 30 13.45 -15.93 5.90
N GLN A 31 13.52 -15.78 7.22
CA GLN A 31 14.72 -16.14 7.98
C GLN A 31 14.94 -17.65 8.00
N VAL A 32 13.91 -18.44 8.34
CA VAL A 32 14.01 -19.90 8.52
C VAL A 32 14.19 -20.62 7.18
N SER A 33 13.60 -20.09 6.09
CA SER A 33 13.78 -20.65 4.75
C SER A 33 15.18 -20.41 4.18
N GLY A 34 16.01 -19.59 4.84
CA GLY A 34 17.31 -19.16 4.33
C GLY A 34 17.22 -18.08 3.25
N PHE A 35 16.04 -17.50 3.00
CA PHE A 35 15.87 -16.45 1.99
C PHE A 35 16.76 -15.23 2.26
N PHE A 36 16.75 -14.69 3.48
CA PHE A 36 17.60 -13.54 3.83
C PHE A 36 19.09 -13.88 3.77
N ALA A 37 19.48 -15.12 4.10
CA ALA A 37 20.85 -15.57 3.90
C ALA A 37 21.21 -15.64 2.40
N GLY A 38 20.28 -16.09 1.56
CA GLY A 38 20.41 -16.10 0.11
C GLY A 38 20.57 -14.68 -0.48
N LEU A 39 19.79 -13.71 0.00
CA LEU A 39 19.96 -12.30 -0.38
C LEU A 39 21.31 -11.74 0.06
N ASN A 40 21.73 -12.01 1.30
CA ASN A 40 23.03 -11.57 1.80
C ASN A 40 24.20 -12.20 1.04
N ALA A 41 24.04 -13.43 0.56
CA ALA A 41 25.05 -14.09 -0.28
C ALA A 41 25.22 -13.39 -1.65
N GLN A 42 24.22 -12.64 -2.12
CA GLN A 42 24.34 -11.77 -3.30
C GLN A 42 25.11 -10.47 -3.03
N CYS A 43 25.48 -10.23 -1.77
CA CYS A 43 26.09 -8.99 -1.27
C CYS A 43 27.43 -9.22 -0.54
N PRO A 44 28.39 -10.00 -1.10
CA PRO A 44 29.61 -10.39 -0.37
C PRO A 44 30.48 -9.18 -0.01
N SER A 45 31.25 -9.28 1.09
CA SER A 45 32.20 -8.26 1.52
C SER A 45 33.15 -7.86 0.39
N LEU A 46 33.08 -6.60 -0.06
CA LEU A 46 33.94 -6.10 -1.14
C LEU A 46 35.41 -6.16 -0.69
N SER A 47 36.21 -7.03 -1.34
CA SER A 47 37.64 -6.79 -1.49
C SER A 47 37.85 -5.63 -2.47
N LEU A 48 38.94 -4.87 -2.32
CA LEU A 48 39.36 -3.92 -3.37
C LEU A 48 39.57 -4.70 -4.69
N GLY A 49 38.68 -4.49 -5.67
CA GLY A 49 38.78 -5.09 -7.01
C GLY A 49 37.68 -6.08 -7.39
N ASP A 50 36.84 -6.53 -6.45
CA ASP A 50 35.74 -7.45 -6.76
C ASP A 50 34.47 -6.68 -7.15
N THR A 51 33.88 -7.04 -8.29
CA THR A 51 32.58 -6.53 -8.72
C THR A 51 31.51 -7.60 -8.48
N THR A 52 30.45 -7.22 -7.75
CA THR A 52 29.20 -8.01 -7.72
C THR A 52 28.10 -7.17 -8.34
N PRO A 53 27.06 -7.79 -8.92
CA PRO A 53 26.02 -7.04 -9.62
C PRO A 53 25.22 -6.10 -8.71
N TYR A 54 25.16 -6.37 -7.40
CA TYR A 54 24.29 -5.62 -6.47
C TYR A 54 25.02 -4.86 -5.35
N ARG A 55 26.28 -5.18 -5.06
CA ARG A 55 27.03 -4.43 -4.05
C ARG A 55 27.73 -3.23 -4.69
N LEU A 56 27.03 -2.11 -4.67
CA LEU A 56 27.45 -0.85 -5.24
C LEU A 56 27.63 0.20 -4.15
N PHE A 57 28.42 1.23 -4.43
CA PHE A 57 28.50 2.42 -3.58
C PHE A 57 27.27 3.29 -3.80
N TYR A 58 26.16 2.93 -3.17
CA TYR A 58 24.92 3.70 -3.24
C TYR A 58 25.05 5.04 -2.51
N THR A 59 25.62 5.00 -1.30
CA THR A 59 25.79 6.16 -0.42
C THR A 59 27.22 6.32 0.10
N GLY A 60 28.01 5.25 0.10
CA GLY A 60 29.34 5.21 0.72
C GLY A 60 29.33 4.91 2.22
N ILE A 61 28.15 4.77 2.84
CA ILE A 61 28.01 4.35 4.23
C ILE A 61 27.73 2.85 4.27
N HIS A 62 28.68 2.08 4.83
CA HIS A 62 28.69 0.62 4.76
C HIS A 62 27.36 -0.05 5.16
N SER A 63 26.79 0.33 6.30
CA SER A 63 25.55 -0.27 6.82
C SER A 63 24.32 0.05 5.95
N ILE A 64 24.30 1.23 5.33
CA ILE A 64 23.21 1.64 4.43
C ILE A 64 23.35 0.89 3.10
N ASP A 65 24.57 0.82 2.56
CA ASP A 65 24.84 0.14 1.29
C ASP A 65 24.61 -1.37 1.39
N GLU A 66 24.89 -1.99 2.55
CA GLU A 66 24.57 -3.41 2.82
C GLU A 66 23.05 -3.64 2.85
N THR A 67 22.31 -2.79 3.55
CA THR A 67 20.84 -2.87 3.61
C THR A 67 20.22 -2.67 2.22
N LEU A 68 20.68 -1.66 1.48
CA LEU A 68 20.22 -1.39 0.12
C LEU A 68 20.56 -2.54 -0.82
N CYS A 69 21.73 -3.18 -0.68
CA CYS A 69 22.10 -4.34 -1.50
C CYS A 69 21.08 -5.48 -1.32
N GLY A 70 20.71 -5.82 -0.07
CA GLY A 70 19.72 -6.87 0.20
C GLY A 70 18.34 -6.54 -0.40
N ILE A 71 17.90 -5.29 -0.27
CA ILE A 71 16.63 -4.81 -0.84
C ILE A 71 16.67 -4.87 -2.37
N VAL A 72 17.75 -4.37 -2.99
CA VAL A 72 17.95 -4.40 -4.44
C VAL A 72 17.96 -5.84 -4.94
N ALA A 73 18.68 -6.75 -4.28
CA ALA A 73 18.71 -8.17 -4.63
C ALA A 73 17.29 -8.80 -4.57
N MET A 74 16.48 -8.45 -3.56
CA MET A 74 15.10 -8.92 -3.46
C MET A 74 14.25 -8.45 -4.65
N PHE A 75 14.28 -7.16 -4.98
CA PHE A 75 13.53 -6.63 -6.13
C PHE A 75 14.02 -7.20 -7.46
N HIS A 76 15.33 -7.35 -7.64
CA HIS A 76 15.89 -7.92 -8.87
C HIS A 76 15.51 -9.38 -9.07
N SER A 77 15.48 -10.19 -8.00
CA SER A 77 14.92 -11.54 -8.08
C SER A 77 13.40 -11.54 -8.37
N SER A 78 12.70 -10.46 -8.02
CA SER A 78 11.26 -10.30 -8.30
C SER A 78 10.98 -9.77 -9.72
N PHE A 79 11.99 -9.32 -10.45
CA PHE A 79 11.88 -8.96 -11.86
C PHE A 79 11.94 -10.17 -12.79
N ASP A 80 12.26 -11.35 -12.27
CA ASP A 80 12.16 -12.59 -13.02
C ASP A 80 10.75 -12.73 -13.66
N PRO A 81 10.64 -13.21 -14.91
CA PRO A 81 9.35 -13.34 -15.58
C PRO A 81 8.30 -14.14 -14.79
N SER A 82 8.72 -15.10 -13.97
CA SER A 82 7.81 -15.90 -13.12
C SER A 82 7.21 -15.13 -11.94
N VAL A 83 7.79 -13.99 -11.56
CA VAL A 83 7.40 -13.19 -10.39
C VAL A 83 6.88 -11.80 -10.79
N SER A 84 7.45 -11.22 -11.86
CA SER A 84 7.22 -9.83 -12.28
C SER A 84 5.76 -9.50 -12.59
N GLN A 85 4.97 -10.49 -13.07
CA GLN A 85 3.53 -10.35 -13.26
C GLN A 85 2.82 -10.09 -11.92
N PHE A 86 3.15 -10.86 -10.88
CA PHE A 86 2.60 -10.65 -9.54
C PHE A 86 3.09 -9.34 -8.93
N LEU A 87 4.38 -9.01 -9.08
CA LEU A 87 4.94 -7.77 -8.57
C LEU A 87 4.22 -6.54 -9.17
N THR A 88 4.00 -6.53 -10.48
CA THR A 88 3.28 -5.45 -11.17
C THR A 88 1.84 -5.35 -10.67
N TYR A 89 1.16 -6.48 -10.55
CA TYR A 89 -0.20 -6.54 -9.99
C TYR A 89 -0.26 -5.99 -8.56
N PHE A 90 0.70 -6.38 -7.73
CA PHE A 90 0.81 -5.97 -6.34
C PHE A 90 1.01 -4.44 -6.22
N LEU A 91 1.99 -3.88 -6.94
CA LEU A 91 2.31 -2.46 -6.92
C LEU A 91 1.13 -1.59 -7.39
N ILE A 92 0.50 -1.97 -8.51
CA ILE A 92 -0.65 -1.23 -9.06
C ILE A 92 -1.87 -1.31 -8.13
N SER A 93 -2.11 -2.48 -7.54
CA SER A 93 -3.24 -2.69 -6.61
C SER A 93 -3.07 -1.91 -5.30
N GLY A 94 -1.84 -1.58 -4.90
CA GLY A 94 -1.55 -0.77 -3.71
C GLY A 94 -1.81 0.74 -3.87
N LEU A 95 -1.85 1.27 -5.11
CA LEU A 95 -2.04 2.70 -5.39
C LEU A 95 -3.26 3.35 -4.69
N PRO A 96 -4.48 2.79 -4.76
CA PRO A 96 -5.65 3.40 -4.10
C PRO A 96 -5.54 3.39 -2.58
N VAL A 97 -4.83 2.42 -2.00
CA VAL A 97 -4.56 2.35 -0.56
C VAL A 97 -3.60 3.47 -0.16
N MET A 98 -2.51 3.68 -0.91
CA MET A 98 -1.62 4.83 -0.68
C MET A 98 -2.34 6.17 -0.85
N ALA A 99 -3.18 6.30 -1.89
CA ALA A 99 -3.98 7.50 -2.11
C ALA A 99 -4.86 7.82 -0.90
N HIS A 100 -5.49 6.80 -0.31
CA HIS A 100 -6.28 6.96 0.91
C HIS A 100 -5.44 7.54 2.05
N VAL A 101 -4.27 6.96 2.35
CA VAL A 101 -3.38 7.43 3.43
C VAL A 101 -3.02 8.91 3.26
N TYR A 102 -2.62 9.31 2.05
CA TYR A 102 -2.27 10.70 1.76
C TYR A 102 -3.48 11.64 1.83
N LEU A 103 -4.63 11.24 1.30
CA LEU A 103 -5.86 12.05 1.35
C LEU A 103 -6.31 12.28 2.80
N GLU A 104 -6.29 11.25 3.65
CA GLU A 104 -6.62 11.38 5.06
C GLU A 104 -5.70 12.37 5.79
N SER A 105 -4.42 12.42 5.41
CA SER A 105 -3.47 13.37 6.00
C SER A 105 -3.75 14.84 5.67
N TYR A 106 -4.64 15.14 4.72
CA TYR A 106 -5.05 16.50 4.40
C TYR A 106 -6.39 16.89 5.03
N ARG A 107 -7.04 16.02 5.80
CA ARG A 107 -8.27 16.39 6.52
C ARG A 107 -7.97 17.38 7.67
N PRO A 108 -8.84 18.39 7.90
CA PRO A 108 -8.68 19.35 8.99
C PRO A 108 -8.58 18.72 10.39
N ASN A 109 -9.45 17.75 10.72
CA ASN A 109 -9.53 17.15 12.06
C ASN A 109 -8.80 15.80 12.17
N LYS A 110 -7.73 15.62 11.41
CA LYS A 110 -6.98 14.37 11.47
C LYS A 110 -6.23 14.23 12.81
N PRO A 111 -6.18 13.01 13.36
CA PRO A 111 -5.24 12.66 14.43
C PRO A 111 -3.79 12.96 14.02
N ILE A 112 -2.96 13.43 14.97
CA ILE A 112 -1.54 13.75 14.74
C ILE A 112 -0.79 12.57 14.14
N VAL A 113 -1.07 11.36 14.62
CA VAL A 113 -0.42 10.13 14.13
C VAL A 113 -0.67 9.90 12.63
N LEU A 114 -1.79 10.36 12.08
CA LEU A 114 -2.14 10.23 10.66
C LEU A 114 -1.74 11.46 9.83
N ALA A 115 -1.19 12.50 10.47
CA ALA A 115 -0.78 13.73 9.79
C ALA A 115 0.48 13.56 8.93
N LEU A 116 1.26 12.52 9.18
CA LEU A 116 2.52 12.24 8.51
C LEU A 116 2.41 10.93 7.72
N PRO A 117 1.75 10.94 6.55
CA PRO A 117 1.51 9.74 5.76
C PRO A 117 2.82 9.08 5.35
N VAL A 118 3.85 9.90 5.08
CA VAL A 118 5.21 9.49 4.70
C VAL A 118 5.81 8.48 5.66
N ILE A 119 5.52 8.55 6.97
CA ILE A 119 6.06 7.61 7.95
C ILE A 119 5.57 6.20 7.66
N PHE A 120 4.27 6.03 7.41
CA PHE A 120 3.68 4.72 7.12
C PHE A 120 4.12 4.21 5.75
N VAL A 121 4.02 5.04 4.72
CA VAL A 121 4.40 4.58 3.38
C VAL A 121 5.92 4.36 3.23
N GLN A 122 6.75 5.03 4.03
CA GLN A 122 8.19 4.73 4.07
C GLN A 122 8.48 3.48 4.91
N ALA A 123 7.81 3.30 6.06
CA ALA A 123 7.94 2.08 6.86
C ALA A 123 7.54 0.83 6.07
N MET A 124 6.58 0.93 5.14
CA MET A 124 6.18 -0.19 4.28
C MET A 124 7.32 -0.67 3.38
N GLN A 125 8.25 0.22 2.98
CA GLN A 125 9.41 -0.15 2.17
C GLN A 125 10.45 -0.93 2.96
N PHE A 126 10.59 -0.63 4.26
CA PHE A 126 11.61 -1.26 5.12
C PHE A 126 11.12 -2.50 5.86
N LEU A 127 9.83 -2.57 6.18
CA LEU A 127 9.26 -3.68 6.95
C LEU A 127 8.48 -4.65 6.07
N SER A 128 7.47 -4.11 5.39
CA SER A 128 6.51 -4.78 4.48
C SER A 128 5.21 -4.00 4.47
N PHE A 129 4.44 -4.13 3.39
CA PHE A 129 3.09 -3.57 3.28
C PHE A 129 2.14 -4.16 4.33
N GLY A 130 2.15 -5.48 4.52
CA GLY A 130 1.29 -6.24 5.42
C GLY A 130 1.45 -5.88 6.88
N VAL A 131 2.69 -5.83 7.39
CA VAL A 131 2.95 -5.41 8.77
C VAL A 131 2.54 -3.95 8.96
N THR A 132 3.02 -3.07 8.08
CA THR A 132 2.84 -1.63 8.23
C THR A 132 1.38 -1.21 8.13
N PHE A 133 0.64 -1.74 7.16
CA PHE A 133 -0.75 -1.38 6.98
C PHE A 133 -1.68 -2.02 8.01
N SER A 134 -1.34 -3.18 8.57
CA SER A 134 -2.04 -3.68 9.77
C SER A 134 -1.99 -2.63 10.89
N VAL A 135 -0.80 -2.08 11.16
CA VAL A 135 -0.62 -1.04 12.18
C VAL A 135 -1.30 0.28 11.79
N TYR A 136 -1.20 0.71 10.53
CA TYR A 136 -1.89 1.90 10.06
C TYR A 136 -3.40 1.82 10.28
N TRP A 137 -4.04 0.72 9.85
CA TRP A 137 -5.49 0.54 9.98
C TRP A 137 -5.93 0.45 11.44
N MET A 138 -5.13 -0.18 12.31
CA MET A 138 -5.33 -0.14 13.75
C MET A 138 -5.42 1.30 14.27
N LEU A 139 -4.42 2.13 13.96
CA LEU A 139 -4.35 3.52 14.41
C LEU A 139 -5.46 4.38 13.79
N PHE A 140 -5.75 4.17 12.52
CA PHE A 140 -6.80 4.85 11.78
C PHE A 140 -8.19 4.60 12.38
N VAL A 141 -8.47 3.36 12.79
CA VAL A 141 -9.74 2.99 13.42
C VAL A 141 -9.80 3.47 14.87
N VAL A 142 -8.79 3.17 15.69
CA VAL A 142 -8.80 3.48 17.14
C VAL A 142 -8.85 4.98 17.40
N SER A 143 -8.23 5.78 16.52
CA SER A 143 -8.30 7.25 16.60
C SER A 143 -9.66 7.85 16.19
N GLY A 144 -10.58 7.03 15.66
CA GLY A 144 -11.89 7.46 15.20
C GLY A 144 -11.91 8.05 13.78
N ALA A 145 -10.76 8.14 13.10
CA ALA A 145 -10.67 8.73 11.75
C ALA A 145 -11.51 7.96 10.71
N ALA A 146 -11.64 6.64 10.89
CA ALA A 146 -12.48 5.79 10.05
C ALA A 146 -13.96 6.19 10.05
N GLN A 147 -14.48 6.55 11.23
CA GLN A 147 -15.89 6.90 11.46
C GLN A 147 -16.12 8.41 11.48
N SER A 148 -15.21 9.20 10.88
CA SER A 148 -15.31 10.66 10.83
C SER A 148 -16.73 11.07 10.43
N ALA A 149 -17.46 11.68 11.37
CA ALA A 149 -18.81 12.12 11.12
C ALA A 149 -18.80 13.12 9.96
N PRO A 150 -19.88 13.19 9.16
CA PRO A 150 -20.05 14.23 8.15
C PRO A 150 -20.20 15.60 8.82
N LEU A 151 -19.09 16.18 9.29
CA LEU A 151 -19.03 17.46 10.01
C LEU A 151 -18.89 18.64 9.04
N GLY A 152 -19.67 18.61 7.95
CA GLY A 152 -19.68 19.70 6.98
C GLY A 152 -18.32 19.90 6.29
N ARG A 153 -17.75 21.09 6.44
CA ARG A 153 -16.43 21.45 5.88
C ARG A 153 -15.26 20.77 6.60
N GLN A 154 -15.43 20.30 7.84
CA GLN A 154 -14.34 19.74 8.63
C GLN A 154 -13.88 18.35 8.15
N SER A 155 -14.72 17.64 7.39
CA SER A 155 -14.36 16.41 6.71
C SER A 155 -13.88 16.64 5.28
N MET A 156 -13.92 17.86 4.76
CA MET A 156 -13.71 18.13 3.34
C MET A 156 -12.21 18.23 3.00
N ILE A 157 -11.80 17.49 1.97
CA ILE A 157 -10.51 17.69 1.29
C ILE A 157 -10.71 18.72 0.18
N THR A 158 -9.84 19.73 0.13
CA THR A 158 -9.90 20.77 -0.91
C THR A 158 -9.37 20.24 -2.25
N ILE A 159 -9.75 20.90 -3.35
CA ILE A 159 -9.29 20.54 -4.69
C ILE A 159 -7.77 20.66 -4.84
N ALA A 160 -7.15 21.66 -4.21
CA ALA A 160 -5.70 21.80 -4.20
C ALA A 160 -5.00 20.61 -3.53
N HIS A 161 -5.49 20.16 -2.37
CA HIS A 161 -4.95 18.98 -1.68
C HIS A 161 -5.16 17.70 -2.49
N ALA A 162 -6.35 17.49 -3.06
CA ALA A 162 -6.64 16.31 -3.88
C ALA A 162 -5.72 16.23 -5.11
N GLN A 163 -5.52 17.37 -5.80
CA GLN A 163 -4.61 17.44 -6.94
C GLN A 163 -3.15 17.26 -6.55
N ALA A 164 -2.72 17.79 -5.40
CA ALA A 164 -1.37 17.60 -4.89
C ALA A 164 -1.07 16.12 -4.64
N VAL A 165 -1.98 15.40 -3.99
CA VAL A 165 -1.84 13.94 -3.76
C VAL A 165 -1.78 13.19 -5.08
N LEU A 166 -2.68 13.49 -6.02
CA LEU A 166 -2.71 12.82 -7.32
C LEU A 166 -1.43 13.10 -8.13
N PHE A 167 -0.91 14.34 -8.06
CA PHE A 167 0.36 14.71 -8.68
C PHE A 167 1.52 13.92 -8.06
N GLY A 168 1.61 13.84 -6.73
CA GLY A 168 2.64 13.05 -6.06
C GLY A 168 2.59 11.56 -6.45
N ILE A 169 1.40 10.96 -6.49
CA ILE A 169 1.20 9.57 -6.91
C ILE A 169 1.54 9.37 -8.39
N PHE A 170 1.23 10.34 -9.25
CA PHE A 170 1.62 10.28 -10.65
C PHE A 170 3.15 10.24 -10.81
N ILE A 171 3.88 11.03 -10.03
CA ILE A 171 5.36 10.97 -10.01
C ILE A 171 5.85 9.59 -9.53
N SER A 172 5.23 8.98 -8.52
CA SER A 172 5.64 7.63 -8.10
C SER A 172 5.31 6.55 -9.12
N ILE A 173 4.24 6.70 -9.90
CA ILE A 173 3.94 5.79 -11.02
C ILE A 173 5.06 5.86 -12.06
N ILE A 174 5.55 7.06 -12.40
CA ILE A 174 6.68 7.22 -13.32
C ILE A 174 7.93 6.52 -12.76
N LEU A 175 8.28 6.79 -11.50
CA LEU A 175 9.44 6.18 -10.86
C LEU A 175 9.34 4.65 -10.80
N THR A 176 8.15 4.13 -10.49
CA THR A 176 7.88 2.68 -10.47
C THR A 176 7.94 2.09 -11.88
N GLY A 177 7.49 2.82 -12.90
CA GLY A 177 7.68 2.42 -14.30
C GLY A 177 9.16 2.33 -14.68
N CYS A 178 9.97 3.33 -14.30
CA CYS A 178 11.43 3.29 -14.49
C CYS A 178 12.06 2.10 -13.79
N LEU A 179 11.65 1.78 -12.56
CA LEU A 179 12.10 0.59 -11.83
C LEU A 179 11.85 -0.68 -12.65
N MET A 180 10.60 -0.89 -13.09
CA MET A 180 10.18 -2.11 -13.77
C MET A 180 10.82 -2.28 -15.16
N VAL A 181 11.08 -1.17 -15.87
CA VAL A 181 11.64 -1.18 -17.23
C VAL A 181 13.16 -1.25 -17.23
N LEU A 182 13.83 -0.46 -16.40
CA LEU A 182 15.29 -0.36 -16.41
C LEU A 182 15.94 -1.49 -15.65
N GLN A 183 15.31 -1.96 -14.56
CA GLN A 183 15.83 -3.01 -13.69
C GLN A 183 17.30 -2.77 -13.29
N ASP A 184 17.65 -1.49 -13.10
CA ASP A 184 18.98 -1.05 -12.74
C ASP A 184 19.11 -0.95 -11.21
N PRO A 185 20.20 -1.47 -10.61
CA PRO A 185 20.38 -1.45 -9.16
C PRO A 185 20.31 -0.06 -8.52
N TYR A 186 20.85 0.98 -9.16
CA TYR A 186 20.79 2.34 -8.65
C TYR A 186 19.37 2.90 -8.72
N ILE A 187 18.64 2.61 -9.80
CA ILE A 187 17.24 2.99 -9.92
C ILE A 187 16.41 2.30 -8.84
N THR A 188 16.65 1.02 -8.57
CA THR A 188 16.01 0.26 -7.49
C THR A 188 16.29 0.85 -6.12
N ALA A 189 17.54 1.25 -5.85
CA ALA A 189 17.91 1.89 -4.59
C ALA A 189 17.27 3.28 -4.42
N ILE A 190 17.27 4.11 -5.47
CA ILE A 190 16.61 5.42 -5.47
C ILE A 190 15.10 5.27 -5.27
N TRP A 191 14.50 4.24 -5.88
CA TRP A 191 13.07 3.97 -5.74
C TRP A 191 12.67 3.68 -4.29
N GLN A 192 13.53 3.15 -3.42
CA GLN A 192 13.18 2.89 -2.01
C GLN A 192 12.73 4.12 -1.22
N VAL A 193 13.11 5.32 -1.66
CA VAL A 193 12.66 6.59 -1.06
C VAL A 193 11.52 7.26 -1.84
N PHE A 194 10.87 6.56 -2.77
CA PHE A 194 9.73 7.09 -3.52
C PHE A 194 8.61 7.67 -2.64
N PRO A 195 8.30 7.13 -1.44
CA PRO A 195 7.26 7.73 -0.60
C PRO A 195 7.63 9.15 -0.12
N ALA A 196 8.91 9.40 0.14
CA ALA A 196 9.41 10.75 0.39
C ALA A 196 9.25 11.64 -0.86
N VAL A 197 9.56 11.11 -2.05
CA VAL A 197 9.38 11.83 -3.32
C VAL A 197 7.91 12.20 -3.57
N VAL A 198 6.95 11.31 -3.31
CA VAL A 198 5.50 11.60 -3.39
C VAL A 198 5.14 12.78 -2.50
N SER A 199 5.65 12.78 -1.27
CA SER A 199 5.39 13.82 -0.28
C SER A 199 5.98 15.16 -0.71
N ILE A 200 7.23 15.17 -1.20
CA ILE A 200 7.91 16.36 -1.72
C ILE A 200 7.17 16.90 -2.95
N ALA A 201 6.82 16.06 -3.92
CA ALA A 201 6.08 16.45 -5.11
C ALA A 201 4.70 17.04 -4.76
N SER A 202 3.98 16.44 -3.81
CA SER A 202 2.70 16.96 -3.30
C SER A 202 2.88 18.35 -2.65
N LEU A 203 3.93 18.53 -1.84
CA LEU A 203 4.24 19.82 -1.22
C LEU A 203 4.61 20.88 -2.26
N LEU A 204 5.45 20.55 -3.24
CA LEU A 204 5.81 21.43 -4.37
C LEU A 204 4.57 21.87 -5.15
N HIS A 205 3.64 20.96 -5.41
CA HIS A 205 2.36 21.31 -6.03
C HIS A 205 1.57 22.31 -5.17
N LEU A 206 1.52 22.14 -3.84
CA LEU A 206 0.82 23.07 -2.94
C LEU A 206 1.49 24.44 -2.83
N PHE A 207 2.81 24.54 -3.02
CA PHE A 207 3.48 25.84 -3.11
C PHE A 207 3.01 26.65 -4.34
N ILE A 208 2.80 25.97 -5.47
CA ILE A 208 2.29 26.60 -6.70
C ILE A 208 0.79 26.86 -6.59
N ARG A 209 0.04 25.91 -6.02
CA ARG A 209 -1.43 25.95 -5.91
C ARG A 209 -1.88 25.80 -4.44
N PRO A 210 -1.77 26.86 -3.62
CA PRO A 210 -2.05 26.78 -2.19
C PRO A 210 -3.54 26.58 -1.91
N ALA A 211 -3.85 25.71 -0.93
CA ALA A 211 -5.23 25.38 -0.57
C ALA A 211 -6.05 26.58 -0.08
N SER A 212 -5.41 27.62 0.48
CA SER A 212 -6.09 28.86 0.91
C SER A 212 -6.76 29.62 -0.23
N ARG A 213 -6.24 29.49 -1.47
CA ARG A 213 -6.81 30.14 -2.67
C ARG A 213 -7.81 29.26 -3.41
N TYR A 214 -7.82 27.95 -3.14
CA TYR A 214 -8.69 26.98 -3.79
C TYR A 214 -9.42 26.13 -2.73
N PRO A 215 -10.32 26.75 -1.93
CA PRO A 215 -11.01 26.07 -0.83
C PRO A 215 -12.14 25.14 -1.29
N ASP A 216 -12.42 25.07 -2.60
CA ASP A 216 -13.46 24.23 -3.16
C ASP A 216 -13.21 22.75 -2.89
N SER A 217 -14.30 21.96 -2.85
CA SER A 217 -14.22 20.53 -2.60
C SER A 217 -13.44 19.81 -3.71
N GLY A 218 -12.47 18.99 -3.31
CA GLY A 218 -11.71 18.12 -4.21
C GLY A 218 -12.41 16.83 -4.60
N PHE A 219 -13.68 16.65 -4.22
CA PHE A 219 -14.40 15.39 -4.40
C PHE A 219 -14.45 14.90 -5.85
N SER A 220 -14.58 15.80 -6.84
CA SER A 220 -14.57 15.41 -8.26
C SER A 220 -13.25 14.76 -8.68
N VAL A 221 -12.12 15.30 -8.22
CA VAL A 221 -10.77 14.77 -8.48
C VAL A 221 -10.60 13.40 -7.80
N ILE A 222 -10.97 13.31 -6.52
CA ILE A 222 -10.88 12.05 -5.75
C ILE A 222 -11.78 10.96 -6.35
N ARG A 223 -12.99 11.33 -6.78
CA ARG A 223 -13.90 10.42 -7.47
C ARG A 223 -13.30 9.92 -8.77
N GLY A 224 -12.77 10.82 -9.59
CA GLY A 224 -12.10 10.47 -10.84
C GLY A 224 -10.94 9.51 -10.63
N SER A 225 -10.08 9.77 -9.63
CA SER A 225 -8.91 8.93 -9.35
C SER A 225 -9.28 7.53 -8.86
N TYR A 226 -10.27 7.37 -7.97
CA TYR A 226 -10.72 6.05 -7.53
C TYR A 226 -11.44 5.27 -8.64
N ILE A 227 -12.23 5.93 -9.50
CA ILE A 227 -12.85 5.27 -10.67
C ILE A 227 -11.77 4.80 -11.64
N ALA A 228 -10.79 5.65 -11.95
CA ALA A 228 -9.67 5.28 -12.83
C ALA A 228 -8.87 4.11 -12.23
N SER A 229 -8.57 4.15 -10.94
CA SER A 229 -7.88 3.07 -10.23
C SER A 229 -8.68 1.76 -10.30
N PHE A 230 -9.99 1.82 -10.06
CA PHE A 230 -10.87 0.66 -10.17
C PHE A 230 -10.81 0.04 -11.57
N ILE A 231 -10.94 0.85 -12.63
CA ILE A 231 -10.93 0.39 -14.02
C ILE A 231 -9.58 -0.27 -14.37
N VAL A 232 -8.47 0.41 -14.05
CA VAL A 232 -7.12 -0.10 -14.38
C VAL A 232 -6.83 -1.41 -13.63
N ILE A 233 -7.06 -1.44 -12.31
CA ILE A 233 -6.78 -2.62 -11.49
C ILE A 233 -7.69 -3.79 -11.87
N SER A 234 -8.99 -3.56 -12.08
CA SER A 234 -9.92 -4.62 -12.47
C SER A 234 -9.61 -5.19 -13.86
N SER A 235 -9.22 -4.33 -14.81
CA SER A 235 -8.78 -4.77 -16.14
C SER A 235 -7.53 -5.63 -16.07
N LEU A 236 -6.54 -5.23 -15.26
CA LEU A 236 -5.34 -6.02 -15.02
C LEU A 236 -5.68 -7.37 -14.34
N HIS A 237 -6.54 -7.35 -13.32
CA HIS A 237 -6.99 -8.55 -12.61
C HIS A 237 -7.67 -9.55 -13.55
N ILE A 238 -8.65 -9.09 -14.34
CA ILE A 238 -9.36 -9.92 -15.32
C ILE A 238 -8.40 -10.45 -16.39
N SER A 239 -7.47 -9.61 -16.86
CA SER A 239 -6.44 -10.04 -17.81
C SER A 239 -5.61 -11.19 -17.24
N ILE A 240 -5.14 -11.09 -15.99
CA ILE A 240 -4.39 -12.18 -15.32
C ILE A 240 -5.27 -13.42 -15.17
N LEU A 241 -6.52 -13.29 -14.72
CA LEU A 241 -7.44 -14.42 -14.55
C LEU A 241 -7.74 -15.17 -15.86
N THR A 242 -7.80 -14.46 -16.98
CA THR A 242 -8.17 -15.03 -18.29
C THR A 242 -6.97 -15.53 -19.09
N SER A 243 -5.77 -15.01 -18.82
CA SER A 243 -4.54 -15.39 -19.52
C SER A 243 -3.78 -16.55 -18.88
N ASN A 244 -4.16 -16.98 -17.68
CA ASN A 244 -3.50 -18.04 -16.93
C ASN A 244 -4.43 -19.22 -16.66
N SER A 245 -3.86 -20.41 -16.62
CA SER A 245 -4.52 -21.61 -16.12
C SER A 245 -4.79 -21.53 -14.61
N LEU A 246 -5.69 -22.37 -14.10
CA LEU A 246 -6.00 -22.40 -12.68
C LEU A 246 -4.77 -22.70 -11.81
N ASP A 247 -3.86 -23.56 -12.28
CA ASP A 247 -2.67 -23.93 -11.51
C ASP A 247 -1.61 -22.83 -11.51
N GLU A 248 -1.46 -22.09 -12.62
CA GLU A 248 -0.66 -20.87 -12.67
C GLU A 248 -1.22 -19.81 -11.72
N LEU A 249 -2.54 -19.60 -11.72
CA LEU A 249 -3.21 -18.66 -10.79
C LEU A 249 -3.00 -19.05 -9.33
N LYS A 250 -3.10 -20.34 -8.98
CA LYS A 250 -2.77 -20.82 -7.63
C LYS A 250 -1.31 -20.51 -7.30
N SER A 251 -0.39 -20.79 -8.21
CA SER A 251 1.04 -20.52 -7.99
C SER A 251 1.35 -19.03 -7.83
N LEU A 252 0.58 -18.17 -8.50
CA LEU A 252 0.76 -16.72 -8.51
C LEU A 252 0.11 -16.03 -7.30
N PHE A 253 -1.03 -16.52 -6.81
CA PHE A 253 -1.80 -15.84 -5.75
C PHE A 253 -1.84 -16.56 -4.40
N LEU A 254 -1.56 -17.87 -4.33
CA LEU A 254 -1.61 -18.62 -3.08
C LEU A 254 -0.20 -18.81 -2.52
N PRO A 255 0.16 -18.11 -1.43
CA PRO A 255 1.44 -18.33 -0.78
C PRO A 255 1.51 -19.72 -0.13
N SER A 256 2.73 -20.21 0.04
CA SER A 256 2.98 -21.43 0.80
C SER A 256 2.80 -21.17 2.30
N ILE A 257 1.94 -21.96 2.94
CA ILE A 257 1.81 -22.00 4.40
C ILE A 257 3.01 -22.66 5.09
N HIS A 258 3.75 -23.48 4.35
CA HIS A 258 4.96 -24.13 4.84
C HIS A 258 6.19 -23.30 4.48
N VAL A 259 7.20 -23.32 5.35
CA VAL A 259 8.50 -22.73 5.07
C VAL A 259 9.08 -23.41 3.83
N LEU A 260 9.49 -22.62 2.84
CA LEU A 260 10.12 -23.14 1.63
C LEU A 260 11.49 -23.74 1.95
N PRO A 261 11.92 -24.81 1.25
CA PRO A 261 13.24 -25.37 1.44
C PRO A 261 14.31 -24.33 1.04
N SER A 262 15.43 -24.32 1.75
CA SER A 262 16.55 -23.40 1.46
C SER A 262 17.20 -23.62 0.10
N SER A 263 16.97 -24.77 -0.52
CA SER A 263 17.39 -25.08 -1.89
C SER A 263 16.46 -24.52 -2.97
N ALA A 264 15.32 -23.92 -2.61
CA ALA A 264 14.43 -23.31 -3.59
C ALA A 264 15.08 -22.08 -4.25
N PRO A 265 14.80 -21.81 -5.54
CA PRO A 265 15.30 -20.62 -6.22
C PRO A 265 14.91 -19.31 -5.51
N LEU A 266 15.76 -18.30 -5.61
CA LEU A 266 15.60 -17.02 -4.90
C LEU A 266 14.31 -16.31 -5.31
N GLU A 267 13.98 -16.37 -6.60
CA GLU A 267 12.78 -15.81 -7.21
C GLU A 267 11.51 -16.40 -6.57
N ARG A 268 11.52 -17.71 -6.25
CA ARG A 268 10.40 -18.38 -5.59
C ARG A 268 10.22 -17.93 -4.14
N HIS A 269 11.31 -17.67 -3.42
CA HIS A 269 11.23 -17.09 -2.07
C HIS A 269 10.70 -15.66 -2.13
N SER A 270 11.16 -14.85 -3.09
CA SER A 270 10.69 -13.48 -3.29
C SER A 270 9.20 -13.43 -3.64
N LEU A 271 8.73 -14.30 -4.54
CA LEU A 271 7.30 -14.45 -4.83
C LEU A 271 6.51 -14.79 -3.56
N ASN A 272 6.95 -15.78 -2.79
CA ASN A 272 6.26 -16.20 -1.57
C ASN A 272 6.22 -15.08 -0.52
N LEU A 273 7.29 -14.29 -0.40
CA LEU A 273 7.31 -13.10 0.45
C LEU A 273 6.28 -12.07 -0.03
N LEU A 274 6.30 -11.70 -1.31
CA LEU A 274 5.39 -10.71 -1.89
C LEU A 274 3.92 -11.17 -1.79
N GLN A 275 3.65 -12.46 -1.95
CA GLN A 275 2.31 -13.04 -1.79
C GLN A 275 1.80 -12.87 -0.36
N TRP A 276 2.61 -13.23 0.65
CA TRP A 276 2.24 -13.00 2.04
C TRP A 276 2.08 -11.51 2.35
N ASP A 277 2.96 -10.68 1.81
CA ASP A 277 2.91 -9.22 1.97
C ASP A 277 1.59 -8.64 1.42
N ALA A 278 1.21 -9.05 0.21
CA ALA A 278 -0.06 -8.70 -0.42
C ALA A 278 -1.27 -9.22 0.37
N VAL A 279 -1.25 -10.49 0.81
CA VAL A 279 -2.34 -11.10 1.60
C VAL A 279 -2.60 -10.28 2.85
N PHE A 280 -1.59 -10.00 3.66
CA PHE A 280 -1.79 -9.25 4.91
C PHE A 280 -2.10 -7.77 4.66
N GLY A 281 -1.46 -7.13 3.69
CA GLY A 281 -1.66 -5.71 3.42
C GLY A 281 -3.02 -5.39 2.83
N PHE A 282 -3.46 -6.17 1.83
CA PHE A 282 -4.79 -6.02 1.25
C PHE A 282 -5.89 -6.49 2.19
N SER A 283 -5.71 -7.60 2.93
CA SER A 283 -6.70 -8.04 3.91
C SER A 283 -6.89 -7.00 5.00
N SER A 284 -5.81 -6.45 5.55
CA SER A 284 -5.89 -5.37 6.54
C SER A 284 -6.60 -4.15 5.98
N SER A 285 -6.33 -3.79 4.72
CA SER A 285 -6.96 -2.62 4.09
C SER A 285 -8.44 -2.81 3.83
N LEU A 286 -8.84 -3.98 3.32
CA LEU A 286 -10.24 -4.33 3.08
C LEU A 286 -11.03 -4.56 4.37
N LEU A 287 -10.41 -5.09 5.42
CA LEU A 287 -11.03 -5.19 6.74
C LEU A 287 -11.14 -3.81 7.41
N GLY A 288 -10.17 -2.92 7.18
CA GLY A 288 -10.20 -1.54 7.60
C GLY A 288 -11.40 -0.77 7.04
N THR A 289 -11.80 -1.06 5.80
CA THR A 289 -12.98 -0.41 5.19
C THR A 289 -14.29 -0.76 5.90
N LEU A 290 -14.38 -1.84 6.67
CA LEU A 290 -15.58 -2.17 7.45
C LEU A 290 -15.96 -1.06 8.42
N TRP A 291 -14.97 -0.32 8.94
CA TRP A 291 -15.19 0.84 9.81
C TRP A 291 -15.66 2.09 9.09
N PHE A 292 -15.80 2.05 7.76
CA PHE A 292 -16.49 3.11 7.02
C PHE A 292 -18.02 2.99 7.18
N GLY A 293 -18.53 1.82 7.55
CA GLY A 293 -19.95 1.57 7.75
C GLY A 293 -20.49 2.29 9.00
N ARG A 294 -21.63 2.96 8.86
CA ARG A 294 -22.29 3.71 9.95
C ARG A 294 -23.33 2.89 10.70
N ASN A 295 -23.74 1.78 10.11
CA ASN A 295 -24.71 0.85 10.68
C ASN A 295 -24.40 -0.58 10.22
N THR A 296 -25.03 -1.57 10.86
CA THR A 296 -24.78 -3.00 10.56
C THR A 296 -25.03 -3.37 9.10
N LYS A 297 -26.02 -2.75 8.43
CA LYS A 297 -26.30 -3.05 7.01
C LYS A 297 -25.14 -2.61 6.12
N GLU A 298 -24.61 -1.39 6.35
CA GLU A 298 -23.45 -0.88 5.62
C GLU A 298 -22.19 -1.73 5.89
N ILE A 299 -21.97 -2.16 7.14
CA ILE A 299 -20.84 -3.04 7.50
C ILE A 299 -20.95 -4.39 6.77
N VAL A 300 -22.14 -5.02 6.76
CA VAL A 300 -22.37 -6.29 6.05
C VAL A 300 -22.20 -6.12 4.55
N ALA A 301 -22.67 -5.01 3.97
CA ALA A 301 -22.49 -4.72 2.55
C ALA A 301 -21.01 -4.54 2.19
N LEU A 302 -20.24 -3.83 3.01
CA LEU A 302 -18.79 -3.66 2.83
C LEU A 302 -18.05 -4.99 2.98
N PHE A 303 -18.44 -5.83 3.94
CA PHE A 303 -17.84 -7.16 4.11
C PHE A 303 -18.12 -8.06 2.89
N ALA A 304 -19.36 -8.12 2.44
CA ALA A 304 -19.72 -8.87 1.24
C ALA A 304 -18.96 -8.33 0.01
N TRP A 305 -18.87 -7.00 -0.14
CA TRP A 305 -18.11 -6.37 -1.22
C TRP A 305 -16.61 -6.66 -1.14
N SER A 306 -16.01 -6.67 0.04
CA SER A 306 -14.60 -7.03 0.22
C SER A 306 -14.32 -8.46 -0.24
N ILE A 307 -15.26 -9.40 -0.08
CA ILE A 307 -15.13 -10.77 -0.59
C ILE A 307 -15.36 -10.81 -2.10
N PHE A 308 -16.56 -10.45 -2.55
CA PHE A 308 -16.95 -10.59 -3.96
C PHE A 308 -16.17 -9.65 -4.88
N GLY A 309 -15.97 -8.41 -4.47
CA GLY A 309 -15.17 -7.42 -5.20
C GLY A 309 -13.72 -7.85 -5.35
N SER A 310 -13.11 -8.45 -4.33
CA SER A 310 -11.72 -8.93 -4.43
C SER A 310 -11.58 -10.10 -5.39
N VAL A 311 -12.55 -11.02 -5.40
CA VAL A 311 -12.56 -12.15 -6.35
C VAL A 311 -12.79 -11.67 -7.78
N LEU A 312 -13.79 -10.81 -7.98
CA LEU A 312 -14.24 -10.39 -9.32
C LEU A 312 -13.36 -9.31 -9.96
N ALA A 313 -12.87 -8.34 -9.17
CA ALA A 313 -12.19 -7.14 -9.65
C ALA A 313 -10.77 -6.98 -9.07
N GLY A 314 -10.36 -7.83 -8.12
CA GLY A 314 -9.09 -7.72 -7.40
C GLY A 314 -9.21 -6.83 -6.14
N PRO A 315 -8.42 -7.11 -5.09
CA PRO A 315 -8.47 -6.41 -3.81
C PRO A 315 -8.22 -4.90 -3.91
N GLY A 316 -7.29 -4.45 -4.78
CA GLY A 316 -7.02 -3.03 -4.98
C GLY A 316 -8.24 -2.27 -5.53
N ALA A 317 -8.94 -2.86 -6.50
CA ALA A 317 -10.17 -2.28 -7.06
C ALA A 317 -11.32 -2.31 -6.03
N ALA A 318 -11.48 -3.43 -5.31
CA ALA A 318 -12.47 -3.53 -4.24
C ALA A 318 -12.27 -2.46 -3.16
N PHE A 319 -11.02 -2.20 -2.78
CA PHE A 319 -10.65 -1.13 -1.88
C PHE A 319 -10.99 0.25 -2.47
N ALA A 320 -10.60 0.53 -3.72
CA ALA A 320 -10.89 1.80 -4.40
C ALA A 320 -12.39 2.12 -4.42
N ALA A 321 -13.24 1.12 -4.70
CA ALA A 321 -14.70 1.27 -4.65
C ALA A 321 -15.22 1.56 -3.24
N SER A 322 -14.70 0.86 -2.22
CA SER A 322 -15.06 1.10 -0.82
C SER A 322 -14.66 2.49 -0.35
N ALA A 323 -13.46 2.94 -0.72
CA ALA A 323 -12.97 4.29 -0.43
C ALA A 323 -13.81 5.35 -1.14
N LEU A 324 -14.16 5.15 -2.41
CA LEU A 324 -15.04 6.05 -3.16
C LEU A 324 -16.44 6.16 -2.53
N TRP A 325 -16.99 5.03 -2.08
CA TRP A 325 -18.27 5.01 -1.37
C TRP A 325 -18.19 5.88 -0.12
N ARG A 326 -17.14 5.72 0.71
CA ARG A 326 -16.91 6.57 1.89
C ARG A 326 -16.80 8.05 1.52
N GLU A 327 -16.00 8.41 0.52
CA GLU A 327 -15.85 9.81 0.11
C GLU A 327 -17.17 10.41 -0.37
N SER A 328 -18.01 9.61 -1.02
CA SER A 328 -19.34 10.03 -1.47
C SER A 328 -20.26 10.32 -0.28
N CYS A 329 -20.23 9.49 0.76
CA CYS A 329 -20.96 9.73 2.00
C CYS A 329 -20.50 10.99 2.73
N LEU A 330 -19.18 11.19 2.84
CA LEU A 330 -18.61 12.39 3.48
C LEU A 330 -19.00 13.67 2.71
N HIS A 331 -18.92 13.63 1.37
CA HIS A 331 -19.28 14.77 0.53
C HIS A 331 -20.78 15.12 0.60
N ALA A 332 -21.67 14.12 0.64
CA ALA A 332 -23.11 14.33 0.80
C ALA A 332 -23.42 15.08 2.11
N GLY A 333 -22.71 14.73 3.19
CA GLY A 333 -22.78 15.43 4.47
C GLY A 333 -22.43 16.92 4.39
N THR A 334 -21.43 17.27 3.59
CA THR A 334 -21.01 18.66 3.39
C THR A 334 -22.06 19.51 2.67
N LYS A 335 -22.91 18.91 1.82
CA LYS A 335 -24.00 19.64 1.15
C LYS A 335 -25.15 19.95 2.10
N ASN A 336 -25.51 19.00 2.96
CA ASN A 336 -26.63 19.15 3.89
C ASN A 336 -26.32 20.17 5.01
N GLY A 337 -25.06 20.34 5.40
CA GLY A 337 -24.67 21.34 6.41
C GLY A 337 -24.63 22.80 5.92
N LYS A 338 -24.99 23.09 4.65
CA LYS A 338 -25.10 24.47 4.14
C LYS A 338 -26.51 25.07 4.27
N SER A 339 -27.49 24.28 4.70
CA SER A 339 -28.89 24.70 4.86
C SER A 339 -29.29 25.06 6.30
N GLU A 340 -28.34 25.06 7.23
CA GLU A 340 -28.48 25.55 8.60
C GLU A 340 -27.66 26.83 8.79
#